data_AF-A0A3C1KPV5-F1
#
_entry.id   AF-A0A3C1KPV5-F1
#
_cell.length_a   1.000
_cell.length_b   1.000
_cell.length_c   1.000
_cell.angle_alpha   90.00
_cell.angle_beta   90.00
_cell.angle_gamma   90.00
#
_symmetry.space_group_name_H-M   'P 1'
#
loop_
_entity.id
_entity.type
_entity.pdbx_description
1 polymer ?
#
loop_
_entity_poly.entity_id
_entity_poly.type
_entity_poly.pdbx_seq_one_letter_code
_entity_poly.pdbx_strand_id
1 'polypeptide(L)' 'VGNGETVVLGGVFRTEDIESVTKVPFFGDIPYVGRLFRNESNSKTKTETLIFITPRILADSLLD' A
#
# COMPACT_ATOMS: atom_id res chain seq x y z
N VAL A 1 15.42 14.25 -21.25
CA VAL A 1 13.96 14.40 -21.11
C VAL A 1 13.47 15.27 -22.25
N GLY A 2 12.72 14.69 -23.18
CA GLY A 2 12.14 15.42 -24.31
C GLY A 2 10.82 16.10 -23.94
N ASN A 3 10.46 17.13 -24.70
CA ASN A 3 9.15 17.78 -24.60
C ASN A 3 8.02 16.76 -24.85
N GLY A 4 7.08 16.59 -23.91
CA GLY A 4 5.97 15.64 -24.00
C GLY A 4 6.27 14.21 -23.52
N GLU A 5 7.47 13.92 -23.01
CA GLU A 5 7.84 12.60 -22.53
C GLU A 5 7.45 12.42 -21.04
N THR A 6 6.63 11.42 -20.72
CA THR A 6 6.20 11.16 -19.33
C THR A 6 7.30 10.43 -18.58
N VAL A 7 7.84 11.07 -17.54
CA VAL A 7 8.85 10.49 -16.66
C VAL A 7 8.21 10.08 -15.33
N VAL A 8 8.56 8.88 -14.85
CA VAL A 8 8.28 8.46 -13.48
C VAL A 8 9.30 9.12 -12.57
N LEU A 9 8.86 10.06 -11.75
CA LEU A 9 9.74 10.73 -10.78
C LEU A 9 10.02 9.85 -9.56
N GLY A 10 9.06 8.99 -9.21
CA GLY A 10 9.15 8.12 -8.06
C GLY A 10 7.78 7.65 -7.59
N GLY A 11 7.78 6.91 -6.49
CA GLY A 11 6.59 6.40 -5.84
C GLY A 11 6.84 6.05 -4.37
N VAL A 12 5.76 5.85 -3.62
CA VAL A 12 5.80 5.39 -2.23
C VAL A 12 5.14 4.02 -2.17
N PHE A 13 5.86 3.06 -1.58
CA PHE A 13 5.35 1.73 -1.27
C PHE A 13 5.08 1.65 0.22
N ARG A 14 3.84 1.34 0.60
CA ARG A 14 3.45 1.07 1.98
C ARG A 14 2.97 -0.36 2.10
N THR A 15 3.54 -1.08 3.06
CA THR A 15 3.06 -2.40 3.47
C THR A 15 2.65 -2.30 4.93
N GLU A 16 1.42 -2.72 5.21
CA GLU A 16 0.86 -2.77 6.55
C GLU A 16 0.40 -4.21 6.81
N ASP A 17 1.04 -4.85 7.79
CA ASP A 17 0.69 -6.19 8.27
C ASP A 17 0.03 -6.05 9.65
N ILE A 18 -1.25 -6.39 9.74
CA ILE A 18 -2.03 -6.34 10.97
C ILE A 18 -2.37 -7.76 11.39
N GLU A 19 -1.85 -8.16 12.55
CA GLU A 19 -2.19 -9.43 13.20
C GLU A 19 -3.07 -9.15 14.42
N SER A 20 -4.29 -9.69 14.40
CA SER A 20 -5.25 -9.56 15.49
C SER A 20 -5.63 -10.96 15.99
N VAL A 21 -5.37 -11.23 17.26
CA VAL A 21 -5.67 -12.51 17.90
C VAL A 21 -6.65 -12.28 19.02
N THR A 22 -7.88 -12.79 18.85
CA THR A 22 -8.93 -12.75 19.87
C THR A 22 -9.13 -14.16 20.40
N LYS A 23 -8.93 -14.38 21.70
CA LYS A 23 -9.07 -15.71 22.32
C LYS A 23 -9.96 -15.68 23.56
N VAL A 24 -10.66 -16.78 23.82
CA VAL A 24 -11.39 -16.97 25.08
C VAL A 24 -10.36 -17.23 26.20
N PRO A 25 -10.43 -16.49 27.33
CA PRO A 25 -9.54 -16.73 28.47
C PRO A 25 -9.72 -18.17 28.99
N PHE A 26 -8.64 -18.80 29.46
CA PHE A 26 -8.56 -20.21 29.88
C PHE A 26 -8.64 -21.25 28.75
N PHE A 27 -9.68 -21.22 27.91
CA PHE A 27 -9.88 -22.25 26.87
C PHE A 27 -9.02 -22.05 25.61
N GLY A 28 -8.58 -20.82 25.33
CA GLY A 28 -7.75 -20.52 24.16
C GLY A 28 -6.31 -21.06 24.22
N ASP A 29 -5.83 -21.42 25.41
CA ASP A 29 -4.45 -21.87 25.64
C ASP A 29 -4.34 -23.41 25.78
N ILE A 30 -5.45 -24.14 25.66
CA ILE A 30 -5.45 -25.60 25.74
C ILE A 30 -4.76 -26.17 24.49
N PRO A 31 -3.74 -27.03 24.63
CA PRO A 31 -3.12 -27.71 23.50
C PRO A 31 -4.14 -28.58 22.76
N TYR A 32 -3.96 -28.76 21.45
CA TYR A 32 -4.87 -29.47 20.53
C TYR A 32 -6.22 -28.79 20.25
N VAL A 33 -6.96 -28.33 21.28
CA VAL A 33 -8.34 -27.80 21.10
C VAL A 33 -8.45 -26.27 21.17
N GLY A 34 -7.44 -25.56 21.68
CA GLY A 34 -7.46 -24.10 21.85
C GLY A 34 -7.63 -23.32 20.55
N ARG A 35 -7.32 -23.93 19.39
CA ARG A 35 -7.58 -23.36 18.05
C ARG A 35 -9.07 -23.13 17.75
N LEU A 36 -9.98 -23.89 18.37
CA LEU A 36 -11.43 -23.71 18.19
C LEU A 36 -11.99 -22.55 19.01
N PHE A 37 -11.25 -22.08 20.01
CA PHE A 37 -11.65 -21.03 20.95
C PHE A 37 -10.85 -19.73 20.75
N ARG A 38 -10.18 -19.59 19.61
CA ARG A 38 -9.44 -18.39 19.22
C ARG A 38 -9.75 -18.04 17.76
N ASN A 39 -9.86 -16.75 17.51
CA ASN A 39 -10.00 -16.18 16.18
C ASN A 39 -8.72 -15.41 15.85
N GLU A 40 -8.03 -15.84 14.80
CA GLU A 40 -6.83 -15.19 14.29
C GLU A 40 -7.24 -14.47 13.00
N SER A 41 -7.07 -13.15 12.96
CA SER A 41 -7.31 -12.32 11.78
C SER A 41 -5.98 -11.73 11.34
N ASN A 42 -5.56 -12.08 10.12
CA ASN A 42 -4.37 -11.52 9.50
C ASN A 42 -4.82 -10.66 8.31
N SER A 43 -4.56 -9.36 8.38
CA SER A 43 -4.85 -8.42 7.31
C SER A 43 -3.55 -7.85 6.77
N LYS A 44 -3.33 -8.06 5.48
CA LYS A 44 -2.17 -7.51 4.76
C LYS A 44 -2.63 -6.49 3.75
N THR A 45 -2.24 -5.24 3.95
CA THR A 45 -2.56 -4.14 3.05
C THR A 45 -1.30 -3.67 2.35
N LYS A 46 -1.33 -3.69 1.02
CA LYS A 46 -0.26 -3.13 0.18
C LYS A 46 -0.80 -1.93 -0.57
N THR A 47 -0.13 -0.79 -0.43
CA THR A 47 -0.48 0.45 -1.12
C THR A 47 0.71 0.94 -1.92
N GLU A 48 0.49 1.17 -3.22
CA GLU A 48 1.51 1.61 -4.16
C GLU A 48 1.06 2.93 -4.79
N THR A 49 1.77 4.02 -4.49
CA THR A 49 1.47 5.34 -5.04
C THR A 49 2.57 5.74 -6.01
N LEU A 50 2.21 6.14 -7.23
CA LEU A 50 3.14 6.54 -8.28
C LEU A 50 2.89 8.00 -8.68
N ILE A 51 3.98 8.75 -8.91
CA ILE A 51 3.93 10.14 -9.36
C ILE A 51 4.55 10.26 -10.75
N PHE A 52 3.78 10.81 -11.68
CA PHE A 52 4.16 11.01 -13.08
C PHE A 52 4.19 12.50 -13.40
N ILE A 53 5.18 12.95 -14.18
CA ILE A 53 5.18 14.28 -14.78
C ILE A 53 5.36 14.19 -16.29
N THR A 54 4.68 15.08 -17.00
CA THR A 54 4.82 15.25 -18.45
C THR A 54 5.06 16.73 -18.74
N PRO A 55 6.31 17.14 -19.03
CA PRO A 55 6.60 18.54 -19.35
C PRO A 55 6.03 18.88 -20.74
N ARG A 56 5.48 20.09 -20.89
CA ARG A 56 5.13 20.70 -22.18
C ARG A 56 5.86 22.03 -22.34
N ILE A 57 6.67 22.17 -23.38
CA ILE A 57 7.28 23.44 -23.80
C ILE A 57 6.26 24.16 -24.66
N LEU A 58 5.87 25.35 -24.23
CA LEU A 58 5.08 26.29 -25.01
C LEU A 58 6.08 27.17 -25.79
N ALA A 59 5.96 27.22 -27.11
CA ALA A 59 6.72 28.18 -27.90
C ALA A 59 6.04 29.54 -27.79
N ASP A 60 6.82 30.58 -27.47
CA ASP A 60 6.38 31.96 -27.24
C ASP A 60 5.88 32.67 -28.52
N SER A 61 5.61 31.92 -29.59
CA SER A 61 5.32 32.44 -30.93
C SER A 61 3.86 32.88 -31.12
N LEU A 62 3.16 33.29 -30.06
CA LEU A 62 1.81 33.85 -30.12
C LEU A 62 1.73 35.31 -29.66
N LEU A 63 2.88 35.99 -29.47
CA LEU A 63 2.94 37.38 -29.01
C LEU A 63 3.70 38.35 -29.94
N ASP A 64 3.88 38.04 -31.23
CA ASP A 64 4.31 39.03 -32.25
C ASP A 64 3.46 38.94 -33.52
#